data_AF-A0A0H2YXM7-F1
#
_entry.id   AF-A0A0H2YXM7-F1
#
_cell.length_a   1.000
_cell.length_b   1.000
_cell.length_c   1.000
_cell.angle_alpha   90.00
_cell.angle_beta   90.00
_cell.angle_gamma   90.00
#
_symmetry.space_group_name_H-M   'P 1'
#
loop_
_entity.id
_entity.type
_entity.pdbx_description
1 polymer ?
#
loop_
_entity_poly.entity_id
_entity_poly.type
_entity_poly.pdbx_seq_one_letter_code
_entity_poly.pdbx_strand_id
1 'polypeptide(L)'
;MSIGSKMNNDVGEKVSDLTKSKKCDIKLAAAPSDLLSKEGFALYIGKTPRAVAEMAKAGKLPAFYMTDPLKPGGHAELWINRREWDKYAAQLVDEAPTEWHDWKNRISYSKSRHGRAA
;
A
#
# COMPACT_ATOMS: atom_id res chain seq x y z
N MET A 1 7.22 -24.86 59.01
CA MET A 1 6.77 -25.90 58.07
C MET A 1 5.45 -25.44 57.49
N SER A 2 5.38 -25.20 56.18
CA SER A 2 4.13 -25.00 55.43
C SER A 2 4.42 -25.08 53.92
N ILE A 3 3.85 -26.11 53.27
CA ILE A 3 3.12 -26.10 51.97
C ILE A 3 3.52 -24.97 51.00
N GLY A 4 4.11 -25.20 49.82
CA GLY A 4 3.83 -26.22 48.82
C GLY A 4 3.17 -25.55 47.61
N SER A 5 3.92 -25.29 46.53
CA SER A 5 3.36 -25.23 45.18
C SER A 5 4.47 -25.34 44.13
N LYS A 6 4.47 -26.49 43.45
CA LYS A 6 5.32 -26.81 42.31
C LYS A 6 4.70 -26.13 41.09
N MET A 7 5.27 -24.99 40.67
CA MET A 7 4.87 -24.36 39.41
C MET A 7 5.62 -25.07 38.27
N ASN A 8 4.84 -25.79 37.46
CA ASN A 8 5.29 -26.44 36.24
C ASN A 8 5.68 -25.35 35.24
N ASN A 9 6.96 -25.32 34.87
CA ASN A 9 7.46 -24.56 33.72
C ASN A 9 7.42 -25.50 32.51
N ASP A 10 6.31 -25.50 31.79
CA ASP A 10 6.22 -26.07 30.46
C ASP A 10 5.36 -25.15 29.59
N VAL A 11 5.64 -25.14 28.29
CA VAL A 11 5.15 -24.19 27.26
C VAL A 11 5.99 -22.90 27.17
N GLY A 12 7.31 -23.09 27.06
CA GLY A 12 8.15 -22.24 26.21
C GLY A 12 7.81 -22.53 24.75
N GLU A 13 6.65 -22.09 24.28
CA GLU A 13 6.22 -22.27 22.91
C GLU A 13 7.03 -21.36 21.98
N LYS A 14 7.96 -22.00 21.27
CA LYS A 14 8.54 -21.60 19.97
C LYS A 14 7.89 -20.36 19.33
N VAL A 15 8.48 -19.17 19.52
CA VAL A 15 8.21 -17.99 18.66
C VAL A 15 9.45 -17.60 17.84
N SER A 16 10.56 -18.35 17.91
CA SER A 16 11.82 -17.98 17.25
C SER A 16 12.02 -18.54 15.84
N ASP A 17 11.13 -19.41 15.35
CA ASP A 17 11.33 -20.14 14.08
C ASP A 17 10.52 -19.60 12.88
N LEU A 18 10.06 -18.34 12.91
CA LEU A 18 9.42 -17.69 11.75
C LEU A 18 10.39 -16.85 10.88
N THR A 19 11.69 -16.85 11.19
CA THR A 19 12.72 -16.00 10.54
C THR A 19 13.20 -16.50 9.18
N LYS A 20 12.43 -17.35 8.49
CA LYS A 20 12.56 -17.57 7.04
C LYS A 20 11.17 -17.73 6.44
N SER A 21 10.41 -16.63 6.37
CA SER A 21 9.22 -16.63 5.52
C SER A 21 9.69 -16.81 4.07
N LYS A 22 9.34 -17.96 3.50
CA LYS A 22 9.25 -18.13 2.05
C LYS A 22 8.53 -16.90 1.52
N LYS A 23 9.04 -16.26 0.46
CA LYS A 23 8.32 -15.17 -0.21
C LYS A 23 6.94 -15.72 -0.60
N CYS A 24 5.95 -15.48 0.25
CA CYS A 24 4.56 -15.65 -0.14
C CYS A 24 4.33 -14.58 -1.18
N ASP A 25 3.87 -14.96 -2.36
CA ASP A 25 3.42 -14.00 -3.36
C ASP A 25 2.26 -13.21 -2.74
N ILE A 26 2.56 -12.03 -2.20
CA ILE A 26 1.57 -11.14 -1.61
C ILE A 26 0.73 -10.63 -2.78
N LYS A 27 -0.54 -11.04 -2.81
CA LYS A 27 -1.51 -10.59 -3.81
C LYS A 27 -2.44 -9.57 -3.17
N LEU A 28 -2.77 -8.53 -3.92
CA LEU A 28 -3.80 -7.59 -3.51
C LEU A 28 -5.17 -8.25 -3.65
N ALA A 29 -6.05 -8.05 -2.67
CA ALA A 29 -7.43 -8.51 -2.76
C ALA A 29 -8.19 -7.80 -3.89
N ALA A 30 -9.24 -8.43 -4.42
CA ALA A 30 -10.06 -7.86 -5.50
C ALA A 30 -10.69 -6.50 -5.13
N ALA A 31 -11.09 -6.34 -3.86
CA ALA A 31 -11.46 -5.07 -3.25
C ALA A 31 -10.53 -4.84 -2.05
N PRO A 32 -9.41 -4.11 -2.24
CA PRO A 32 -8.52 -3.82 -1.13
C PRO A 32 -9.22 -2.92 -0.10
N SER A 33 -8.68 -2.85 1.11
CA SER A 33 -9.14 -1.88 2.11
C SER A 33 -8.78 -0.45 1.68
N ASP A 34 -9.46 0.55 2.26
CA ASP A 34 -9.11 1.96 2.12
C ASP A 34 -7.76 2.28 2.77
N LEU A 35 -7.42 1.56 3.84
CA LEU A 35 -6.13 1.69 4.53
C LEU A 35 -5.22 0.53 4.16
N LEU A 36 -4.05 0.84 3.62
CA LEU A 36 -3.06 -0.16 3.19
C LEU A 36 -1.74 0.00 3.94
N SER A 37 -1.09 -1.12 4.24
CA SER A 37 0.29 -1.10 4.71
C SER A 37 1.24 -0.65 3.59
N LYS A 38 2.48 -0.29 3.92
CA LYS A 38 3.51 0.06 2.93
C LYS A 38 3.67 -0.99 1.81
N GLU A 39 3.54 -2.27 2.15
CA GLU A 39 3.69 -3.39 1.22
C GLU A 39 2.47 -3.50 0.30
N GLY A 40 1.26 -3.42 0.86
CA GLY A 40 0.02 -3.45 0.08
C GLY A 40 -0.09 -2.25 -0.85
N PHE A 41 0.28 -1.06 -0.39
CA PHE A 41 0.28 0.14 -1.21
C PHE A 41 1.35 0.08 -2.31
N ALA A 42 2.53 -0.47 -2.02
CA ALA A 42 3.59 -0.68 -3.01
C ALA A 42 3.12 -1.57 -4.17
N LEU A 43 2.40 -2.66 -3.86
CA LEU A 43 1.76 -3.50 -4.87
C LEU A 43 0.68 -2.76 -5.65
N TYR A 44 -0.14 -1.94 -4.97
CA TYR A 44 -1.22 -1.17 -5.60
C TYR A 44 -0.71 -0.19 -6.67
N ILE A 45 0.36 0.56 -6.38
CA ILE A 45 0.91 1.56 -7.31
C ILE A 45 2.05 1.04 -8.20
N GLY A 46 2.43 -0.23 -8.06
CA GLY A 46 3.54 -0.83 -8.81
C GLY A 46 4.92 -0.27 -8.47
N LYS A 47 5.18 0.07 -7.20
CA LYS A 47 6.50 0.55 -6.71
C LYS A 47 7.12 -0.42 -5.72
N THR A 48 8.38 -0.21 -5.36
CA THR A 48 9.01 -0.95 -4.27
C THR A 48 8.55 -0.40 -2.90
N PRO A 49 8.44 -1.24 -1.86
CA PRO A 49 8.08 -0.79 -0.51
C PRO A 49 9.05 0.27 0.04
N ARG A 50 10.33 0.17 -0.31
CA ARG A 50 11.34 1.18 0.03
C ARG A 50 11.01 2.53 -0.60
N ALA A 51 10.62 2.57 -1.87
CA ALA A 51 10.23 3.82 -2.53
C ALA A 51 8.98 4.43 -1.87
N VAL A 52 7.99 3.61 -1.49
CA VAL A 52 6.81 4.09 -0.75
C VAL A 52 7.19 4.70 0.59
N ALA A 53 8.08 4.07 1.34
CA ALA A 53 8.56 4.62 2.62
C ALA A 53 9.27 5.97 2.45
N GLU A 54 10.12 6.11 1.43
CA GLU A 54 10.79 7.39 1.13
C GLU A 54 9.81 8.46 0.65
N MET A 55 8.79 8.09 -0.14
CA MET A 55 7.71 9.01 -0.53
C MET A 55 6.91 9.52 0.67
N ALA A 56 6.61 8.64 1.62
CA ALA A 56 5.93 9.02 2.86
C ALA A 56 6.80 9.95 3.72
N LYS A 57 8.09 9.64 3.89
CA LYS A 57 9.04 10.52 4.58
C LYS A 57 9.16 11.90 3.92
N ALA A 58 9.07 11.94 2.59
CA ALA A 58 9.08 13.19 1.82
C ALA A 58 7.74 13.95 1.85
N GLY A 59 6.72 13.47 2.57
CA GLY A 59 5.41 14.12 2.67
C GLY A 59 4.56 14.06 1.40
N LYS A 60 4.85 13.13 0.49
CA LYS A 60 4.16 13.01 -0.82
C LYS A 60 2.93 12.10 -0.79
N LEU A 61 2.68 11.43 0.33
CA LEU A 61 1.62 10.44 0.49
C LEU A 61 0.74 10.79 1.70
N PRO A 62 -0.58 10.52 1.64
CA PRO A 62 -1.47 10.59 2.79
C PRO A 62 -1.20 9.40 3.72
N ALA A 63 -0.13 9.50 4.49
CA ALA A 63 0.41 8.40 5.29
C ALA A 63 0.64 8.79 6.74
N PHE A 64 0.47 7.82 7.64
CA PHE A 64 0.72 7.99 9.07
C PHE A 64 1.42 6.76 9.65
N TYR A 65 2.18 6.99 10.72
CA TYR A 65 2.89 5.95 11.45
C TYR A 65 2.03 5.51 12.64
N MET A 66 1.76 4.22 12.75
CA MET A 66 0.98 3.64 13.85
C MET A 66 1.87 2.70 14.66
N THR A 67 1.98 2.96 15.97
CA THR A 67 2.70 2.11 16.91
C THR A 67 1.69 1.21 17.63
N ASP A 68 2.07 -0.03 17.91
CA ASP A 68 1.24 -0.94 18.71
C ASP A 68 1.04 -0.33 20.12
N PRO A 69 -0.21 -0.09 20.56
CA PRO A 69 -0.49 0.48 21.88
C PRO A 69 -0.03 -0.40 23.03
N LEU A 70 0.11 -1.72 22.81
CA LEU A 70 0.62 -2.67 23.80
C LEU A 70 2.15 -2.67 23.89
N LYS A 71 2.84 -2.04 22.93
CA LYS A 71 4.30 -1.94 22.87
C LYS A 71 4.73 -0.50 22.52
N PRO A 72 4.65 0.44 23.50
CA PRO A 72 4.90 1.86 23.27
C PRO A 72 6.34 2.26 22.90
N GLY A 73 7.23 1.32 22.62
CA GLY A 73 8.57 1.55 22.04
C GLY A 73 8.88 0.67 20.82
N GLY A 74 7.86 0.00 20.26
CA GLY A 74 8.02 -0.87 19.10
C GLY A 74 8.24 -0.10 17.79
N HIS A 75 8.61 -0.84 16.74
CA HIS A 75 8.70 -0.27 15.39
C HIS A 75 7.32 0.21 14.93
N ALA A 76 7.19 1.49 14.59
CA ALA A 76 5.97 2.04 14.03
C ALA A 76 5.74 1.52 12.60
N GLU A 77 4.53 1.09 12.32
CA GLU A 77 4.12 0.62 11.01
C GLU A 77 3.57 1.77 10.17
N LEU A 78 3.94 1.80 8.88
CA LEU A 78 3.50 2.83 7.95
C LEU A 78 2.20 2.41 7.27
N TRP A 79 1.17 3.23 7.46
CA TRP A 79 -0.15 3.06 6.87
C TRP A 79 -0.45 4.21 5.91
N ILE A 80 -1.07 3.89 4.78
CA ILE A 80 -1.40 4.82 3.70
C ILE A 80 -2.91 4.78 3.44
N ASN A 81 -3.54 5.95 3.37
CA ASN A 81 -4.94 6.09 2.97
C ASN A 81 -5.06 6.07 1.44
N ARG A 82 -5.39 4.90 0.89
CA ARG A 82 -5.51 4.68 -0.54
C ARG A 82 -6.70 5.43 -1.14
N ARG A 83 -7.81 5.54 -0.42
CA ARG A 83 -9.00 6.27 -0.90
C ARG A 83 -8.73 7.76 -1.09
N GLU A 84 -8.00 8.35 -0.16
CA GLU A 84 -7.59 9.75 -0.27
C GLU A 84 -6.59 9.97 -1.41
N TRP A 85 -5.63 9.05 -1.57
CA TRP A 85 -4.74 9.04 -2.74
C TRP A 85 -5.51 9.02 -4.06
N ASP A 86 -6.48 8.11 -4.21
CA ASP A 86 -7.28 7.99 -5.44
C ASP A 86 -8.10 9.26 -5.70
N LYS A 87 -8.66 9.88 -4.65
CA LYS A 87 -9.40 11.15 -4.76
C LYS A 87 -8.51 12.28 -5.27
N TYR A 88 -7.32 12.44 -4.71
CA TYR A 88 -6.36 13.46 -5.18
C TYR A 88 -5.88 13.18 -6.60
N ALA A 89 -5.65 11.91 -6.96
CA ALA A 89 -5.28 11.53 -8.31
C ALA A 89 -6.36 11.91 -9.34
N ALA A 90 -7.64 11.73 -9.01
CA ALA A 90 -8.76 12.15 -9.86
C ALA A 90 -8.83 13.69 -9.97
N GLN A 91 -8.73 14.40 -8.85
CA GLN A 91 -8.76 15.87 -8.82
C GLN A 91 -7.65 16.49 -9.67
N LEU A 92 -6.43 15.91 -9.64
CA LEU A 92 -5.31 16.39 -10.46
C LEU A 92 -5.59 16.27 -11.96
N VAL A 93 -6.34 15.26 -12.39
CA VAL A 93 -6.76 15.14 -13.79
C VAL A 93 -7.84 16.16 -14.12
N ASP A 94 -8.77 16.43 -13.22
CA ASP A 94 -9.84 17.40 -13.47
C ASP A 94 -9.32 18.85 -13.53
N GLU A 95 -8.36 19.20 -12.69
CA GLU A 95 -7.77 20.55 -12.60
C GLU A 95 -6.64 20.80 -13.60
N ALA A 96 -6.11 19.76 -14.25
CA ALA A 96 -5.00 19.90 -15.17
C ALA A 96 -5.37 20.78 -16.38
N PRO A 97 -4.43 21.61 -16.87
CA PRO A 97 -4.65 22.40 -18.09
C PRO A 97 -5.07 21.53 -19.27
N THR A 98 -5.94 22.05 -20.14
CA THR A 98 -6.42 21.33 -21.32
C THR A 98 -5.28 20.78 -22.20
N GLU A 99 -4.14 21.47 -22.23
CA GLU A 99 -2.94 21.03 -22.95
C GLU A 99 -2.41 19.67 -22.46
N TRP A 100 -2.52 19.38 -21.16
CA TRP A 100 -2.12 18.08 -20.59
C TRP A 100 -3.08 16.95 -20.98
N HIS A 101 -4.25 17.28 -21.53
CA HIS A 101 -5.26 16.34 -22.00
C HIS A 101 -5.24 16.07 -23.50
N ASP A 102 -4.27 16.60 -24.26
CA ASP A 102 -4.22 16.41 -25.72
C ASP A 102 -4.17 14.93 -26.14
N TRP A 103 -3.64 14.05 -25.28
CA TRP A 103 -3.66 12.60 -25.51
C TRP A 103 -5.08 12.03 -25.72
N LYS A 104 -6.13 12.65 -25.18
CA LYS A 104 -7.53 12.25 -25.41
C LYS A 104 -7.90 12.33 -26.89
N ASN A 105 -7.35 13.31 -27.62
CA ASN A 105 -7.57 13.45 -29.06
C ASN A 105 -6.96 12.30 -29.87
N ARG A 106 -5.86 11.71 -29.37
CA ARG A 106 -5.17 10.60 -30.04
C ARG A 106 -5.91 9.27 -29.92
N ILE A 107 -6.64 9.06 -28.83
CA ILE A 107 -7.48 7.87 -28.62
C ILE A 107 -8.80 8.00 -29.40
N SER A 108 -9.35 9.21 -29.44
CA SER A 108 -10.63 9.51 -30.08
C SER A 108 -10.55 9.67 -31.60
N TYR A 109 -9.34 9.60 -32.18
CA TYR A 109 -9.12 9.74 -33.61
C TYR A 109 -9.65 8.50 -34.36
N SER A 110 -10.97 8.42 -34.55
CA SER A 110 -11.55 7.52 -35.52
C SER A 110 -10.97 7.89 -36.88
N LYS A 111 -10.19 6.99 -37.49
CA LYS A 111 -9.78 7.16 -38.90
C LYS A 111 -11.02 7.50 -39.72
N SER A 112 -11.10 8.73 -40.23
CA SER A 112 -12.11 9.03 -41.23
C SER A 112 -11.88 8.07 -42.40
N ARG A 113 -12.93 7.38 -42.85
CA ARG A 113 -12.90 6.43 -43.97
C ARG A 113 -12.69 7.16 -45.32
N HIS A 114 -11.79 8.13 -45.41
CA HIS A 114 -11.42 8.81 -46.65
C HIS A 114 -10.39 8.01 -47.45
N GLY A 115 -10.76 6.78 -47.81
CA GLY A 115 -9.90 5.86 -48.54
C GLY A 115 -10.69 4.83 -49.35
N ARG A 116 -11.70 5.29 -50.09
CA ARG A 116 -12.22 4.62 -51.29
C ARG A 116 -12.97 5.68 -52.11
N ALA A 117 -12.19 6.48 -52.85
CA ALA A 117 -12.68 7.14 -54.03
C ALA A 117 -12.47 6.18 -55.21
N ALA A 118 -13.57 5.93 -55.93
CA ALA A 118 -13.74 5.30 -57.25
C ALA A 118 -12.97 4.01 -57.53
#